data_AF-A0A1C4Y1Y4-F1
#
_entry.id   AF-A0A1C4Y1Y4-F1
#
_cell.length_a   1.000
_cell.length_b   1.000
_cell.length_c   1.000
_cell.angle_alpha   90.00
_cell.angle_beta   90.00
_cell.angle_gamma   90.00
#
_symmetry.space_group_name_H-M   'P 1'
#
loop_
_entity.id
_entity.type
_entity.pdbx_description
1 polymer ?
#
loop_
_entity_poly.entity_id
_entity_poly.type
_entity_poly.pdbx_seq_one_letter_code
_entity_poly.pdbx_strand_id
1 'polypeptide(L)'
;MTNSVFRRAAAVLVAAVLGGGAALTGASPAFATGCLTGTDSVPSPKGGPGATATATLCVNSAGYAWLDTNRTNTVTDQNGDGFAARVYVYWNQGYSGAIAVDDTSSSGSTRLYWESGAGTRFTWTEVFVCLGYSRPDDHNGRCASVVYNN
;
A
#
# COMPACT_ATOMS: atom_id res chain seq x y z
N MET A 1 9.73 -44.08 21.17
CA MET A 1 9.87 -43.23 19.97
C MET A 1 10.66 -41.99 20.34
N THR A 2 11.43 -41.51 19.38
CA THR A 2 12.69 -40.77 19.42
C THR A 2 12.62 -39.31 19.89
N ASN A 3 13.63 -38.93 20.68
CA ASN A 3 14.31 -37.64 20.84
C ASN A 3 13.96 -36.50 19.85
N SER A 4 13.86 -35.26 20.35
CA SER A 4 14.89 -34.20 20.20
C SER A 4 14.41 -32.84 20.76
N VAL A 5 15.09 -32.20 21.73
CA VAL A 5 16.16 -31.15 21.63
C VAL A 5 15.71 -29.96 20.74
N PHE A 6 15.58 -28.71 21.20
CA PHE A 6 16.68 -27.77 21.47
C PHE A 6 16.26 -26.50 22.23
N ARG A 7 17.08 -26.11 23.22
CA ARG A 7 17.23 -24.76 23.79
C ARG A 7 18.13 -23.90 22.89
N ARG A 8 17.82 -22.61 22.68
CA ARG A 8 18.74 -21.43 22.66
C ARG A 8 17.86 -20.18 22.84
N ALA A 9 17.87 -19.48 23.99
CA ALA A 9 18.86 -18.53 24.50
C ALA A 9 18.85 -17.15 23.80
N ALA A 10 18.86 -16.12 24.65
CA ALA A 10 18.51 -14.72 24.47
C ALA A 10 19.42 -13.88 23.56
N ALA A 11 18.91 -12.70 23.14
CA ALA A 11 19.68 -11.46 23.20
C ALA A 11 18.76 -10.25 23.35
N VAL A 12 19.27 -9.30 24.13
CA VAL A 12 18.66 -8.13 24.74
C VAL A 12 18.73 -6.93 23.79
N LEU A 13 17.74 -6.04 23.85
CA LEU A 13 17.98 -4.61 23.65
C LEU A 13 17.16 -3.80 24.65
N VAL A 14 17.88 -3.11 25.53
CA VAL A 14 17.39 -2.24 26.59
C VAL A 14 17.42 -0.79 26.12
N ALA A 15 16.27 -0.14 26.31
CA ALA A 15 15.99 1.27 26.65
C ALA A 15 16.63 2.43 25.88
N ALA A 16 15.77 3.40 25.52
CA ALA A 16 15.90 4.77 26.02
C ALA A 16 14.52 5.45 26.06
N VAL A 17 14.08 5.84 27.26
CA VAL A 17 12.98 6.78 27.51
C VAL A 17 13.61 8.15 27.78
N LEU A 18 13.33 9.13 26.92
CA LEU A 18 13.36 10.58 27.15
C LEU A 18 12.38 11.13 26.10
N GLY A 19 11.26 11.82 26.37
CA GLY A 19 10.99 12.79 27.41
C GLY A 19 10.55 14.07 26.71
N GLY A 20 9.23 14.37 26.73
CA GLY A 20 8.68 15.72 26.58
C GLY A 20 8.35 16.22 25.17
N GLY A 21 7.08 16.61 24.96
CA GLY A 21 6.69 17.53 23.89
C GLY A 21 5.34 17.24 23.26
N ALA A 22 4.25 17.59 23.96
CA ALA A 22 2.96 17.75 23.31
C ALA A 22 3.03 18.94 22.33
N ALA A 23 2.73 18.69 21.06
CA ALA A 23 2.17 19.68 20.15
C ALA A 23 1.05 19.00 19.36
N LEU A 24 -0.10 18.91 20.02
CA LEU A 24 -1.39 18.72 19.36
C LEU A 24 -1.67 19.94 18.47
N THR A 25 -2.33 19.65 17.34
CA THR A 25 -3.15 20.56 16.52
C THR A 25 -2.43 21.66 15.72
N GLY A 26 -1.82 21.26 14.60
CA GLY A 26 -2.08 22.00 13.37
C GLY A 26 -3.48 21.62 12.89
N ALA A 27 -4.46 22.48 13.15
CA ALA A 27 -5.84 22.28 12.67
C ALA A 27 -5.85 22.36 11.14
N SER A 28 -5.75 21.20 10.49
CA SER A 28 -6.23 21.04 9.12
C SER A 28 -7.76 21.04 9.14
N PRO A 29 -8.41 21.77 8.21
CA PRO A 29 -9.86 21.96 8.24
C PRO A 29 -10.59 20.64 8.04
N ALA A 30 -11.61 20.39 8.88
CA ALA A 30 -12.70 19.42 8.75
C ALA A 30 -12.34 18.06 8.11
N PHE A 31 -12.00 17.10 8.97
CA PHE A 31 -11.80 15.69 8.64
C PHE A 31 -13.04 15.08 7.98
N ALA A 32 -12.85 14.50 6.79
CA ALA A 32 -13.82 13.57 6.23
C ALA A 32 -13.85 12.30 7.10
N THR A 33 -15.05 11.83 7.43
CA THR A 33 -15.24 10.46 7.90
C THR A 33 -14.81 9.51 6.77
N GLY A 34 -13.70 8.78 6.96
CA GLY A 34 -13.34 7.62 6.12
C GLY A 34 -12.12 7.73 5.19
N CYS A 35 -11.03 8.45 5.53
CA CYS A 35 -9.76 8.32 4.79
C CYS A 35 -8.74 7.46 5.57
N LEU A 36 -8.10 6.52 4.88
CA LEU A 36 -7.06 5.65 5.43
C LEU A 36 -5.80 5.75 4.57
N THR A 37 -4.64 5.78 5.23
CA THR A 37 -3.33 5.75 4.56
C THR A 37 -2.64 4.44 4.87
N GLY A 38 -2.02 3.85 3.85
CA GLY A 38 -1.19 2.68 4.00
C GLY A 38 0.01 2.68 3.06
N THR A 39 0.98 1.85 3.40
CA THR A 39 2.20 1.62 2.65
C THR A 39 2.52 0.15 2.72
N ASP A 40 2.80 -0.47 1.57
CA ASP A 40 3.25 -1.85 1.53
C ASP A 40 4.21 -2.10 0.36
N SER A 41 4.88 -3.25 0.38
CA SER A 41 5.91 -3.64 -0.56
C SER A 41 5.77 -5.10 -0.99
N VAL A 42 6.20 -5.37 -2.22
CA VAL A 42 6.25 -6.73 -2.78
C VAL A 42 7.72 -7.05 -3.09
N PRO A 43 8.25 -8.20 -2.65
CA PRO A 43 9.61 -8.60 -2.96
C PRO A 43 9.77 -8.98 -4.44
N SER A 44 10.97 -8.78 -4.97
CA SER A 44 11.30 -9.23 -6.33
C SER A 44 11.36 -10.76 -6.40
N PRO A 45 10.83 -11.40 -7.47
CA PRO A 45 11.06 -12.81 -7.76
C PRO A 45 12.55 -13.17 -7.96
N LYS A 46 13.41 -12.18 -8.25
CA LYS A 46 14.87 -12.35 -8.38
C LYS A 46 15.62 -12.11 -7.06
N GLY A 47 14.89 -11.84 -5.97
CA GLY A 47 15.45 -11.51 -4.66
C GLY A 47 15.65 -10.01 -4.46
N GLY A 48 15.56 -9.57 -3.20
CA GLY A 48 15.64 -8.16 -2.84
C GLY A 48 14.31 -7.42 -2.95
N PRO A 49 14.31 -6.08 -2.81
CA PRO A 49 13.11 -5.27 -2.95
C PRO A 49 12.60 -5.36 -4.40
N GLY A 50 11.28 -5.33 -4.58
CA GLY A 50 10.65 -5.34 -5.90
C GLY A 50 9.86 -4.06 -6.13
N ALA A 51 8.70 -3.93 -5.47
CA ALA A 51 7.87 -2.73 -5.56
C ALA A 51 7.52 -2.19 -4.18
N THR A 52 7.26 -0.90 -4.07
CA THR A 52 6.66 -0.28 -2.88
C THR A 52 5.61 0.73 -3.33
N ALA A 53 4.49 0.80 -2.62
CA ALA A 53 3.50 1.83 -2.86
C ALA A 53 2.99 2.42 -1.55
N THR A 54 2.59 3.69 -1.62
CA THR A 54 1.88 4.40 -0.55
C THR A 54 0.61 4.98 -1.14
N ALA A 55 -0.51 4.86 -0.44
CA ALA A 55 -1.78 5.41 -0.88
C ALA A 55 -2.61 5.88 0.31
N THR A 56 -3.34 6.97 0.13
CA THR A 56 -4.38 7.46 1.02
C THR A 56 -5.72 7.36 0.29
N LEU A 57 -6.54 6.41 0.72
CA LEU A 57 -7.83 6.10 0.15
C LEU A 57 -8.94 6.66 1.02
N CYS A 58 -9.76 7.52 0.45
CA CYS A 58 -10.94 8.11 1.08
C CYS A 58 -12.20 7.43 0.55
N VAL A 59 -13.15 7.18 1.45
CA VAL A 59 -14.51 6.72 1.13
C VAL A 59 -15.49 7.61 1.87
N ASN A 60 -16.53 8.10 1.19
CA ASN A 60 -17.58 8.88 1.84
C ASN A 60 -18.84 8.04 2.13
N SER A 61 -19.77 8.60 2.90
CA SER A 61 -21.03 7.95 3.28
C SER A 61 -21.96 7.60 2.11
N ALA A 62 -21.73 8.18 0.92
CA ALA A 62 -22.46 7.83 -0.29
C ALA A 62 -21.81 6.68 -1.08
N GLY A 63 -20.67 6.15 -0.60
CA GLY A 63 -19.92 5.07 -1.22
C GLY A 63 -19.06 5.53 -2.39
N TYR A 64 -18.69 6.81 -2.48
CA TYR A 64 -17.68 7.28 -3.43
C TYR A 64 -16.30 7.12 -2.83
N ALA A 65 -15.34 6.66 -3.63
CA ALA A 65 -13.98 6.37 -3.21
C ALA A 65 -12.96 7.12 -4.08
N TRP A 66 -11.91 7.66 -3.49
CA TRP A 66 -10.86 8.37 -4.24
C TRP A 66 -9.52 8.33 -3.52
N LEU A 67 -8.44 8.51 -4.29
CA LEU A 67 -7.11 8.76 -3.71
C LEU A 67 -6.99 10.24 -3.35
N ASP A 68 -6.66 10.54 -2.09
CA ASP A 68 -6.54 11.93 -1.61
C ASP A 68 -5.36 12.63 -2.30
N THR A 69 -5.68 13.55 -3.21
CA THR A 69 -4.68 14.27 -4.02
C THR A 69 -3.79 15.20 -3.20
N ASN A 70 -4.18 15.54 -1.97
CA ASN A 70 -3.37 16.34 -1.05
C ASN A 70 -2.31 15.50 -0.31
N ARG A 71 -2.32 14.18 -0.49
CA ARG A 71 -1.37 13.26 0.14
C ARG A 71 -0.37 12.71 -0.87
N THR A 72 0.68 12.09 -0.35
CA THR A 72 1.62 11.35 -1.17
C THR A 72 1.02 10.00 -1.50
N ASN A 73 0.59 9.85 -2.76
CA ASN A 73 0.18 8.58 -3.32
C ASN A 73 1.17 8.22 -4.41
N THR A 74 1.99 7.21 -4.20
CA THR A 74 3.07 6.85 -5.12
C THR A 74 3.25 5.35 -5.23
N VAL A 75 3.81 4.92 -6.36
CA VAL A 75 4.39 3.60 -6.58
C VAL A 75 5.84 3.75 -6.98
N THR A 76 6.67 2.82 -6.59
CA THR A 76 8.08 2.79 -6.97
C THR A 76 8.50 1.38 -7.27
N ASP A 77 9.05 1.18 -8.46
CA ASP A 77 9.88 0.04 -8.77
C ASP A 77 11.23 0.23 -8.10
N GLN A 78 11.56 -0.69 -7.21
CA GLN A 78 12.77 -0.62 -6.39
C GLN A 78 13.93 -1.38 -7.01
N ASN A 79 13.74 -2.03 -8.17
CA ASN A 79 14.74 -2.93 -8.73
C ASN A 79 14.66 -3.05 -10.25
N GLY A 80 15.80 -2.89 -10.94
CA GLY A 80 15.90 -3.03 -12.39
C GLY A 80 15.87 -4.49 -12.85
N ASP A 81 14.96 -5.29 -12.30
CA ASP A 81 14.87 -6.73 -12.49
C ASP A 81 13.97 -7.12 -13.68
N GLY A 82 13.35 -6.14 -14.35
CA GLY A 82 12.44 -6.31 -15.49
C GLY A 82 10.98 -6.51 -15.09
N PHE A 83 10.63 -6.34 -13.82
CA PHE A 83 9.25 -6.37 -13.32
C PHE A 83 8.81 -4.96 -12.88
N ALA A 84 8.10 -4.26 -13.77
CA ALA A 84 7.50 -2.97 -13.42
C ALA A 84 6.56 -3.08 -12.21
N ALA A 85 6.57 -2.07 -11.35
CA ALA A 85 5.62 -1.90 -10.27
C ALA A 85 4.31 -1.31 -10.81
N ARG A 86 3.17 -1.91 -10.44
CA ARG A 86 1.83 -1.52 -10.91
C ARG A 86 0.89 -1.36 -9.74
N VAL A 87 0.00 -0.39 -9.80
CA VAL A 87 -1.05 -0.20 -8.78
C VAL A 87 -2.43 -0.48 -9.36
N TYR A 88 -3.23 -1.19 -8.57
CA TYR A 88 -4.62 -1.52 -8.87
C TYR A 88 -5.52 -1.06 -7.72
N VAL A 89 -6.76 -0.70 -8.03
CA VAL A 89 -7.80 -0.39 -7.05
C VAL A 89 -8.88 -1.43 -7.19
N TYR A 90 -9.17 -2.17 -6.12
CA TYR A 90 -10.13 -3.26 -6.04
C TYR A 90 -11.39 -2.87 -5.29
N TRP A 91 -12.49 -3.48 -5.68
CA TRP A 91 -13.79 -3.38 -5.02
C TRP A 91 -14.68 -4.58 -5.34
N ASN A 92 -15.90 -4.59 -4.81
CA ASN A 92 -16.81 -5.75 -4.86
C ASN A 92 -17.14 -6.31 -6.26
N GLN A 93 -16.99 -5.53 -7.33
CA GLN A 93 -17.38 -5.90 -8.70
C GLN A 93 -16.17 -6.08 -9.63
N GLY A 94 -14.95 -5.88 -9.15
CA GLY A 94 -13.73 -6.00 -9.95
C GLY A 94 -12.66 -5.00 -9.53
N TYR A 95 -11.88 -4.53 -10.50
CA TYR A 95 -10.78 -3.62 -10.26
C TYR A 95 -10.54 -2.62 -11.38
N SER A 96 -9.88 -1.52 -11.02
CA SER A 96 -9.34 -0.51 -11.92
C SER A 96 -7.84 -0.68 -11.96
N GLY A 97 -7.28 -0.72 -13.15
CA GLY A 97 -5.84 -0.52 -13.32
C GLY A 97 -5.18 -1.35 -14.42
N ALA A 98 -3.86 -1.22 -14.57
CA ALA A 98 -2.97 -0.48 -13.69
C ALA A 98 -3.23 1.05 -13.75
N ILE A 99 -3.53 1.69 -12.61
CA ILE A 99 -3.80 3.14 -12.55
C ILE A 99 -2.50 3.96 -12.62
N ALA A 100 -1.39 3.31 -12.29
CA ALA A 100 -0.05 3.82 -12.42
C ALA A 100 0.91 2.65 -12.63
N VAL A 101 1.99 2.93 -13.33
CA VAL A 101 3.09 2.00 -13.58
C VAL A 101 4.38 2.77 -13.33
N ASP A 102 5.29 2.19 -12.56
CA ASP A 102 6.68 2.59 -12.54
C ASP A 102 7.49 1.39 -13.06
N ASP A 103 8.14 1.57 -14.20
CA ASP A 103 9.03 0.58 -14.83
C ASP A 103 10.50 1.03 -14.77
N THR A 104 10.75 2.12 -14.06
CA THR A 104 12.02 2.82 -14.04
C THR A 104 12.57 2.81 -12.63
N SER A 105 13.19 1.69 -12.26
CA SER A 105 13.93 1.49 -11.00
C SER A 105 14.98 2.55 -10.62
N SER A 106 15.18 3.61 -11.42
CA SER A 106 16.18 4.65 -11.23
C SER A 106 15.67 6.10 -11.32
N SER A 107 14.40 6.36 -11.70
CA SER A 107 13.91 7.74 -11.89
C SER A 107 12.94 8.25 -10.82
N GLY A 108 12.82 7.52 -9.71
CA GLY A 108 11.96 7.91 -8.58
C GLY A 108 10.51 7.50 -8.78
N SER A 109 9.67 7.86 -7.80
CA SER A 109 8.33 7.31 -7.69
C SER A 109 7.32 7.89 -8.69
N THR A 110 6.47 7.04 -9.27
CA THR A 110 5.30 7.44 -10.06
C THR A 110 4.12 7.80 -9.15
N ARG A 111 3.42 8.90 -9.46
CA ARG A 111 2.27 9.36 -8.66
C ARG A 111 0.98 8.63 -9.05
N LEU A 112 0.15 8.35 -8.04
CA LEU A 112 -1.13 7.67 -8.21
C LEU A 112 -2.28 8.68 -8.25
N TYR A 113 -3.22 8.45 -9.17
CA TYR A 113 -4.47 9.20 -9.25
C TYR A 113 -5.59 8.23 -9.62
N TRP A 114 -6.68 8.26 -8.85
CA TRP A 114 -7.87 7.47 -9.12
C TRP A 114 -9.06 8.02 -8.34
N GLU A 115 -10.22 7.99 -8.98
CA GLU A 115 -11.50 8.33 -8.38
C GLU A 115 -12.58 7.36 -8.90
N SER A 116 -13.53 7.05 -8.03
CA SER A 116 -14.74 6.32 -8.38
C SER A 116 -15.53 6.99 -9.49
N GLY A 117 -16.01 6.20 -10.46
CA GLY A 117 -16.96 6.69 -11.47
C GLY A 117 -18.31 7.09 -10.89
N ALA A 118 -18.96 8.08 -11.51
CA ALA A 118 -20.28 8.57 -11.09
C ALA A 118 -21.31 7.43 -11.04
N GLY A 119 -22.14 7.42 -9.98
CA GLY A 119 -23.18 6.40 -9.78
C GLY A 119 -22.69 5.05 -9.26
N THR A 120 -21.38 4.87 -9.07
CA THR A 120 -20.83 3.65 -8.48
C THR A 120 -20.78 3.80 -6.96
N ARG A 121 -21.33 2.82 -6.23
CA ARG A 121 -21.30 2.78 -4.76
C ARG A 121 -20.39 1.65 -4.31
N PHE A 122 -19.22 2.02 -3.81
CA PHE A 122 -18.24 1.13 -3.26
C PHE A 122 -18.60 0.84 -1.80
N THR A 123 -18.90 -0.42 -1.50
CA THR A 123 -19.08 -0.89 -0.11
C THR A 123 -17.74 -1.06 0.61
N TRP A 124 -16.68 -1.30 -0.16
CA TRP A 124 -15.31 -1.32 0.30
C TRP A 124 -14.42 -1.03 -0.91
N THR A 125 -13.21 -0.55 -0.66
CA THR A 125 -12.19 -0.30 -1.69
C THR A 125 -10.83 -0.63 -1.12
N GLU A 126 -9.96 -1.22 -1.95
CA GLU A 126 -8.63 -1.65 -1.56
C GLU A 126 -7.62 -1.27 -2.65
N VAL A 127 -6.46 -0.78 -2.25
CA VAL A 127 -5.37 -0.46 -3.18
C VAL A 127 -4.32 -1.55 -3.07
N PHE A 128 -3.91 -2.09 -4.21
CA PHE A 128 -2.85 -3.09 -4.30
C PHE A 128 -1.66 -2.56 -5.08
N VAL A 129 -0.47 -2.99 -4.69
CA VAL A 129 0.73 -2.90 -5.51
C VAL A 129 1.11 -4.30 -5.99
N CYS A 130 1.45 -4.43 -7.26
CA CYS A 130 1.81 -5.69 -7.92
C CYS A 130 3.07 -5.54 -8.76
N LEU A 131 3.78 -6.65 -8.96
CA LEU A 131 4.97 -6.73 -9.80
C LEU A 131 4.70 -7.37 -11.16
N GLY A 132 5.28 -6.78 -12.21
CA GLY A 132 5.19 -7.26 -13.59
C GLY A 132 3.76 -7.16 -14.11
N TYR A 133 3.27 -8.22 -14.76
CA TYR A 133 1.90 -8.30 -15.26
C TYR A 133 0.93 -8.97 -14.27
N SER A 134 1.37 -9.19 -13.03
CA SER A 134 0.54 -9.82 -12.00
C SER A 134 -0.61 -8.91 -11.59
N ARG A 135 -1.72 -9.54 -11.24
CA ARG A 135 -2.92 -8.89 -10.72
C ARG A 135 -3.26 -9.47 -9.34
N PRO A 136 -3.99 -8.72 -8.49
CA PRO A 136 -4.36 -9.20 -7.15
C PRO A 136 -5.09 -10.54 -7.15
N ASP A 137 -5.95 -10.80 -8.15
CA ASP A 137 -6.67 -12.08 -8.29
C ASP A 137 -5.82 -13.27 -8.77
N ASP A 138 -4.58 -13.04 -9.20
CA ASP A 138 -3.73 -14.13 -9.70
C ASP A 138 -3.23 -15.03 -8.56
N HIS A 139 -3.32 -14.58 -7.30
CA HIS A 139 -2.88 -15.30 -6.10
C HIS A 139 -1.45 -15.87 -6.18
N ASN A 140 -0.57 -15.22 -6.96
CA ASN A 140 0.77 -15.72 -7.28
C ASN A 140 1.88 -15.17 -6.35
N GLY A 141 1.48 -14.49 -5.26
CA GLY A 141 2.39 -13.88 -4.28
C GLY A 141 3.12 -12.63 -4.77
N ARG A 142 2.74 -12.05 -5.91
CA ARG A 142 3.37 -10.85 -6.49
C ARG A 142 2.55 -9.58 -6.33
N CYS A 143 1.62 -9.57 -5.37
CA CYS A 143 0.81 -8.43 -5.02
C CYS A 143 0.70 -8.29 -3.50
N ALA A 144 0.59 -7.07 -3.02
CA ALA A 144 0.39 -6.74 -1.61
C ALA A 144 -0.71 -5.67 -1.48
N SER A 145 -1.51 -5.77 -0.42
CA SER A 145 -2.53 -4.78 -0.09
C SER A 145 -1.87 -3.58 0.57
N VAL A 146 -1.97 -2.42 -0.07
CA VAL A 146 -1.44 -1.15 0.43
C VAL A 146 -2.38 -0.55 1.46
N VAL A 147 -3.67 -0.45 1.15
CA VAL A 147 -4.69 0.11 2.04
C VAL A 147 -6.06 -0.44 1.71
N TYR A 148 -6.81 -0.84 2.73
CA TYR A 148 -8.20 -1.29 2.65
C TYR A 148 -9.10 -0.31 3.41
N ASN A 149 -10.23 0.07 2.83
CA ASN A 149 -11.21 0.98 3.42
C ASN A 149 -12.64 0.50 3.15
N ASN A 150 -13.49 0.49 4.17
CA ASN A 150 -14.86 -0.03 4.18
C ASN A 150 -15.77 0.96 4.90
#